data_AF-A0A286RCL0-F1
#
_entry.id   AF-A0A286RCL0-F1
#
_cell.length_a   1.000
_cell.length_b   1.000
_cell.length_c   1.000
_cell.angle_alpha   90.00
_cell.angle_beta   90.00
_cell.angle_gamma   90.00
#
_symmetry.space_group_name_H-M   'P 1'
#
loop_
_entity.id
_entity.type
_entity.pdbx_description
1 polymer ?
#
loop_
_entity_poly.entity_id
_entity_poly.type
_entity_poly.pdbx_seq_one_letter_code
_entity_poly.pdbx_strand_id
1 'polypeptide(L)'
;MGRVLEGLLSAALYFFAAMAIGALCIAGHLWFAWGLTPAKVRRGLAVMRGEQQTAESSSLKIQEKSEPQEEPSYEAILQQRTLEYRDIELKNKMLMSYKDEIENIRQQVDYKEKIIAEKEKKLETLIAQTRQEAEDAGLETVRRTLESLRPAQAKELISEMLNRNELDDVVRLLQGMNDSKRARIIGEFRTPQEAEQIAEVLRRLREGGVIGESMATPNRLPAVAGTAPAGTQ
;
A
#
# COMPACT_ATOMS: atom_id res chain seq x y z
N MET A 1 18.32 41.11 18.90
CA MET A 1 18.47 39.92 19.78
C MET A 1 17.15 39.26 20.19
N GLY A 2 16.03 39.99 20.33
CA GLY A 2 14.74 39.38 20.77
C GLY A 2 14.17 38.27 19.88
N ARG A 3 14.26 38.39 18.55
CA ARG A 3 13.67 37.41 17.61
C ARG A 3 14.34 36.03 17.63
N VAL A 4 15.62 35.98 18.01
CA VAL A 4 16.35 34.70 18.16
C VAL A 4 15.95 34.01 19.47
N LEU A 5 15.68 34.79 20.52
CA LEU A 5 15.22 34.28 21.81
C LEU A 5 13.80 33.67 21.70
N GLU A 6 12.89 34.33 20.97
CA GLU A 6 11.53 33.83 20.72
C GLU A 6 11.51 32.54 19.87
N GLY A 7 12.41 32.44 18.89
CA GLY A 7 12.57 31.22 18.10
C GLY A 7 13.06 30.03 18.95
N LEU A 8 13.98 30.29 19.89
CA LEU A 8 14.55 29.25 20.75
C LEU A 8 13.53 28.76 21.81
N LEU A 9 12.71 29.68 22.34
CA LEU A 9 11.65 29.36 23.31
C LEU A 9 10.52 28.53 22.68
N SER A 10 10.11 28.88 21.46
CA SER A 10 9.11 28.09 20.73
C SER A 10 9.63 26.70 20.37
N ALA A 11 10.87 26.58 19.89
CA ALA A 11 11.50 25.29 19.60
C ALA A 11 11.60 24.38 20.84
N ALA A 12 11.98 24.94 22.00
CA ALA A 12 12.01 24.20 23.26
C ALA A 12 10.61 23.68 23.66
N LEU A 13 9.58 24.51 23.49
CA LEU A 13 8.20 24.13 23.84
C LEU A 13 7.68 23.00 22.93
N TYR A 14 7.97 23.06 21.62
CA TYR A 14 7.64 21.98 20.70
C TYR A 14 8.40 20.69 21.01
N PHE A 15 9.66 20.78 21.42
CA PHE A 15 10.46 19.63 21.82
C PHE A 15 9.86 18.93 23.05
N PHE A 16 9.46 19.68 24.08
CA PHE A 16 8.79 19.13 25.25
C PHE A 16 7.40 18.54 24.91
N ALA A 17 6.63 19.21 24.06
CA ALA A 17 5.35 18.68 23.60
C ALA A 17 5.51 17.36 22.84
N ALA A 18 6.47 17.28 21.92
CA ALA A 18 6.77 16.06 21.18
C ALA A 18 7.22 14.92 22.10
N MET A 19 8.06 15.22 23.10
CA MET A 19 8.51 14.22 24.08
C MET A 19 7.34 13.70 24.93
N ALA A 20 6.44 14.58 25.38
CA ALA A 20 5.27 14.20 26.16
C ALA A 20 4.32 13.30 25.35
N ILE A 21 4.08 13.61 24.08
CA ILE A 21 3.25 12.80 23.18
C ILE A 21 3.90 11.44 22.96
N GLY A 22 5.22 11.39 22.71
CA GLY A 22 5.95 10.13 22.54
C GLY A 22 5.84 9.23 23.77
N ALA A 23 5.99 9.78 24.97
CA ALA A 23 5.82 9.03 26.22
C ALA A 23 4.39 8.48 26.36
N LEU A 24 3.38 9.25 25.99
CA LEU A 24 1.97 8.84 26.00
C LEU A 24 1.69 7.70 25.01
N CYS A 25 2.24 7.77 23.80
CA CYS A 25 2.12 6.71 22.80
C CYS A 25 2.78 5.42 23.27
N ILE A 26 3.98 5.48 23.86
CA ILE A 26 4.67 4.30 24.41
C ILE A 26 3.87 3.70 25.56
N ALA A 27 3.37 4.52 26.49
CA ALA A 27 2.55 4.06 27.61
C ALA A 27 1.24 3.40 27.13
N GLY A 28 0.55 4.01 26.16
CA GLY A 28 -0.65 3.44 25.54
C GLY A 28 -0.37 2.14 24.81
N HIS A 29 0.74 2.07 24.07
CA HIS A 29 1.13 0.84 23.37
C HIS A 29 1.47 -0.29 24.35
N LEU A 30 2.21 0.00 25.42
CA LEU A 30 2.50 -0.98 26.48
C LEU A 30 1.21 -1.45 27.17
N TRP A 31 0.28 -0.54 27.44
CA TRP A 31 -1.00 -0.91 28.04
C TRP A 31 -1.80 -1.87 27.15
N PHE A 32 -1.88 -1.57 25.85
CA PHE A 32 -2.69 -2.33 24.90
C PHE A 32 -2.01 -3.64 24.48
N ALA A 33 -0.71 -3.62 24.22
CA ALA A 33 0.04 -4.79 23.75
C ALA A 33 0.34 -5.79 24.86
N TRP A 34 0.55 -5.34 26.11
CA TRP A 34 0.96 -6.23 27.21
C TRP A 34 -0.13 -6.50 28.26
N GLY A 35 -1.30 -5.85 28.16
CA GLY A 35 -2.40 -6.07 29.09
C GLY A 35 -1.94 -5.91 30.54
N LEU A 36 -1.31 -4.76 30.84
CA LEU A 36 -0.79 -4.38 32.16
C LEU A 36 -1.96 -4.18 33.13
N THR A 37 -2.51 -5.28 33.62
CA THR A 37 -3.50 -5.25 34.69
C THR A 37 -2.81 -4.74 35.96
N PRO A 38 -3.45 -3.89 36.78
CA PRO A 38 -2.87 -3.39 38.04
C PRO A 38 -2.48 -4.51 39.02
N ALA A 39 -2.93 -5.74 38.82
CA ALA A 39 -2.44 -6.93 39.53
C ALA A 39 -1.02 -7.37 39.11
N LYS A 40 -0.68 -7.28 37.82
CA LYS A 40 0.66 -7.65 37.29
C LYS A 40 1.72 -6.62 37.69
N VAL A 41 1.37 -5.34 37.68
CA VAL A 41 2.27 -4.25 38.15
C VAL A 41 2.58 -4.42 39.65
N ARG A 42 1.57 -4.75 40.47
CA ARG A 42 1.76 -5.03 41.89
C ARG A 42 2.60 -6.28 42.15
N ARG A 43 2.45 -7.33 41.35
CA ARG A 43 3.36 -8.51 41.40
C ARG A 43 4.79 -8.15 41.02
N GLY A 44 4.99 -7.39 39.95
CA GLY A 44 6.33 -6.92 39.56
C GLY A 44 6.99 -6.06 40.65
N LEU A 45 6.21 -5.17 41.27
CA LEU A 45 6.69 -4.33 42.37
C LEU A 45 6.98 -5.13 43.65
N ALA A 46 6.20 -6.17 43.95
CA ALA A 46 6.42 -7.07 45.08
C ALA A 46 7.69 -7.93 44.90
N VAL A 47 7.90 -8.44 43.68
CA VAL A 47 9.13 -9.16 43.31
C VAL A 47 10.36 -8.25 43.41
N MET A 48 10.25 -6.99 42.97
CA MET A 48 11.33 -6.00 43.14
C MET A 48 11.60 -5.60 44.60
N ARG A 49 10.60 -5.67 45.48
CA ARG A 49 10.78 -5.48 46.94
C ARG A 49 11.33 -6.71 47.66
N GLY A 50 11.54 -7.82 46.96
CA GLY A 50 12.04 -9.06 47.56
C GLY A 50 11.00 -9.82 48.38
N GLU A 51 9.72 -9.46 48.28
CA GLU A 51 8.64 -10.26 48.86
C GLU A 51 8.34 -11.42 47.90
N GLN A 52 9.04 -12.53 48.15
CA GLN A 52 8.80 -13.80 47.50
C GLN A 52 7.40 -14.26 47.89
N GLN A 53 6.43 -14.12 46.98
CA GLN A 53 5.09 -14.66 47.16
C GLN A 53 5.23 -16.19 47.21
N THR A 54 5.32 -16.74 48.42
CA THR A 54 5.20 -18.17 48.69
C THR A 54 3.90 -18.62 48.06
N ALA A 55 4.01 -19.37 46.97
CA ALA A 55 2.93 -20.12 46.37
C ALA A 55 2.61 -21.33 47.27
N GLU A 56 2.34 -21.10 48.56
CA GLU A 56 2.00 -22.14 49.53
C GLU A 56 1.02 -21.57 50.56
N SER A 57 -0.22 -21.38 50.12
CA SER A 57 -1.39 -21.48 51.01
C SER A 57 -2.57 -22.06 50.23
N SER A 58 -2.36 -23.28 49.74
CA SER A 58 -3.46 -24.21 49.43
C SER A 58 -3.10 -25.63 49.89
N SER A 59 -2.29 -25.75 50.93
CA SER A 59 -2.08 -26.97 51.69
C SER A 59 -3.01 -27.00 52.90
N LEU A 60 -4.28 -27.30 52.65
CA LEU A 60 -5.14 -28.02 53.59
C LEU A 60 -5.85 -29.13 52.81
N LYS A 61 -5.08 -30.16 52.52
CA LYS A 61 -5.58 -31.47 52.13
C LYS A 61 -5.03 -32.47 53.13
N ILE A 62 -5.68 -32.58 54.29
CA ILE A 62 -5.56 -33.75 55.17
C ILE A 62 -6.96 -34.13 55.65
N GLN A 63 -7.41 -35.26 55.08
CA GLN A 63 -8.32 -36.27 55.61
C GLN A 63 -9.71 -35.84 56.04
N GLU A 64 -10.65 -36.01 55.12
CA GLU A 64 -11.99 -36.46 55.49
C GLU A 64 -12.14 -37.94 55.08
N LYS A 65 -12.50 -38.72 56.09
CA LYS A 65 -12.81 -40.14 56.16
C LYS A 65 -13.49 -40.69 54.89
N SER A 66 -12.88 -41.71 54.28
CA SER A 66 -13.49 -42.50 53.21
C SER A 66 -14.62 -43.37 53.78
N GLU A 67 -15.82 -42.81 53.83
CA GLU A 67 -17.06 -43.57 53.86
C GLU A 67 -17.22 -44.31 52.52
N PRO A 68 -17.79 -45.53 52.49
CA PRO A 68 -18.09 -46.19 51.22
C PRO A 68 -19.01 -45.29 50.41
N GLN A 69 -18.60 -44.96 49.17
CA GLN A 69 -19.39 -44.13 48.26
C GLN A 69 -20.79 -44.74 48.14
N GLU A 70 -21.81 -44.01 48.58
CA GLU A 70 -23.20 -44.37 48.30
C GLU A 70 -23.33 -44.51 46.78
N GLU A 71 -23.72 -45.70 46.31
CA GLU A 71 -23.90 -45.92 44.88
C GLU A 71 -24.97 -44.94 44.38
N PRO A 72 -24.69 -44.14 43.33
CA PRO A 72 -25.64 -43.14 42.86
C PRO A 72 -26.93 -43.83 42.45
N SER A 73 -28.06 -43.29 42.92
CA SER A 73 -29.37 -43.80 42.55
C SER A 73 -29.55 -43.75 41.02
N TYR A 74 -30.29 -44.68 40.46
CA TYR A 74 -30.55 -44.75 39.01
C TYR A 74 -31.07 -43.42 38.44
N GLU A 75 -31.90 -42.70 39.21
CA GLU A 75 -32.41 -41.39 38.84
C GLU A 75 -31.31 -40.32 38.76
N ALA A 76 -30.35 -40.32 39.68
CA ALA A 76 -29.22 -39.40 39.66
C ALA A 76 -28.36 -39.58 38.39
N ILE A 77 -28.14 -40.83 37.96
CA ILE A 77 -27.41 -41.14 36.73
C ILE A 77 -28.17 -40.63 35.50
N LEU A 78 -29.49 -40.81 35.45
CA LEU A 78 -30.33 -40.31 34.36
C LEU A 78 -30.34 -38.78 34.28
N GLN A 79 -30.42 -38.11 35.43
CA GLN A 79 -30.36 -36.65 35.51
C GLN A 79 -29.00 -36.13 35.02
N GLN A 80 -27.90 -36.74 35.46
CA GLN A 80 -26.56 -36.36 35.02
C GLN A 80 -26.42 -36.51 33.50
N ARG A 81 -26.82 -37.66 32.94
CA ARG A 81 -26.78 -37.87 31.48
C ARG A 81 -27.62 -36.84 30.74
N THR A 82 -28.78 -36.47 31.27
CA THR A 82 -29.65 -35.45 30.67
C THR A 82 -28.97 -34.08 30.63
N LEU A 83 -28.25 -33.70 31.70
CA LEU A 83 -27.47 -32.45 31.72
C LEU A 83 -26.32 -32.50 30.71
N GLU A 84 -25.58 -33.61 30.65
CA GLU A 84 -24.50 -33.82 29.68
C GLU A 84 -25.00 -33.71 28.22
N TYR A 85 -26.16 -34.31 27.91
CA TYR A 85 -26.77 -34.19 26.58
C TYR A 85 -27.13 -32.74 26.24
N ARG A 86 -27.68 -31.98 27.19
CA ARG A 86 -28.00 -30.55 26.99
C ARG A 86 -26.75 -29.72 26.75
N ASP A 87 -25.68 -29.98 27.50
CA ASP A 87 -24.40 -29.30 27.31
C ASP A 87 -23.79 -29.57 25.93
N ILE A 88 -23.88 -30.81 25.45
CA ILE A 88 -23.45 -31.19 24.10
C ILE A 88 -24.29 -30.47 23.04
N GLU A 89 -25.62 -30.41 23.22
CA GLU A 89 -26.51 -29.71 22.29
C GLU A 89 -26.19 -28.21 22.21
N LEU A 90 -25.95 -27.57 23.36
CA LEU A 90 -25.54 -26.16 23.42
C LEU A 90 -24.20 -25.92 22.73
N LYS A 91 -23.21 -26.79 22.96
CA LYS A 91 -21.91 -26.72 22.28
C LYS A 91 -22.07 -26.87 20.76
N ASN A 92 -22.88 -27.82 20.30
CA ASN A 92 -23.13 -28.01 18.87
C ASN A 92 -23.81 -26.78 18.24
N LYS A 93 -24.80 -26.19 18.92
CA LYS A 93 -25.45 -24.95 18.46
C LYS A 93 -24.47 -23.78 18.36
N MET A 94 -23.59 -23.63 19.36
CA MET A 94 -22.54 -22.61 19.36
C MET A 94 -21.55 -22.82 18.22
N LEU A 95 -21.10 -24.06 18.00
CA LEU A 95 -20.20 -24.41 16.89
C LEU A 95 -20.82 -24.14 15.52
N MET A 96 -22.11 -24.45 15.35
CA MET A 96 -22.84 -24.11 14.12
C MET A 96 -22.92 -22.59 13.93
N SER A 97 -23.28 -21.84 14.97
CA SER A 97 -23.33 -20.37 14.90
C SER A 97 -21.98 -19.75 14.54
N TYR A 98 -20.87 -20.26 15.09
CA TYR A 98 -19.53 -19.76 14.74
C TYR A 98 -19.13 -20.13 13.33
N LYS A 99 -19.50 -21.33 12.87
CA LYS A 99 -19.28 -21.74 11.48
C LYS A 99 -20.00 -20.78 10.52
N ASP A 100 -21.27 -20.49 10.78
CA ASP A 100 -22.07 -19.58 9.95
C ASP A 100 -21.50 -18.16 9.96
N GLU A 101 -21.01 -17.70 11.12
CA GLU A 101 -20.35 -16.39 11.25
C GLU A 101 -19.05 -16.34 10.43
N ILE A 102 -18.21 -17.38 10.49
CA ILE A 102 -16.98 -17.48 9.69
C ILE A 102 -17.30 -17.49 8.19
N GLU A 103 -18.32 -18.24 7.77
CA GLU A 103 -18.75 -18.27 6.37
C GLU A 103 -19.23 -16.90 5.90
N ASN A 104 -19.99 -16.18 6.72
CA ASN A 104 -20.43 -14.81 6.41
C ASN A 104 -19.23 -13.86 6.30
N ILE A 105 -18.30 -13.89 7.26
CA ILE A 105 -17.09 -13.05 7.23
C ILE A 105 -16.28 -13.36 5.96
N ARG A 106 -16.12 -14.64 5.61
CA ARG A 106 -15.41 -15.05 4.39
C ARG A 106 -16.08 -14.48 3.14
N GLN A 107 -17.40 -14.59 3.01
CA GLN A 107 -18.15 -14.01 1.89
C GLN A 107 -17.98 -12.49 1.80
N GLN A 108 -17.96 -11.80 2.95
CA GLN A 108 -17.72 -10.36 2.98
C GLN A 108 -16.30 -9.99 2.55
N VAL A 109 -15.29 -10.76 2.96
CA VAL A 109 -13.90 -10.57 2.54
C VAL A 109 -13.77 -10.80 1.04
N ASP A 110 -14.27 -11.92 0.52
CA ASP A 110 -14.25 -12.25 -0.90
C ASP A 110 -14.95 -11.17 -1.74
N TYR A 111 -16.07 -10.62 -1.25
CA TYR A 111 -16.76 -9.51 -1.89
C TYR A 111 -15.92 -8.23 -1.89
N LYS A 112 -15.34 -7.86 -0.75
CA LYS A 112 -14.49 -6.67 -0.63
C LYS A 112 -13.25 -6.76 -1.51
N GLU A 113 -12.61 -7.92 -1.59
CA GLU A 113 -11.46 -8.16 -2.46
C GLU A 113 -11.81 -7.94 -3.93
N LYS A 114 -12.94 -8.47 -4.40
CA LYS A 114 -13.42 -8.23 -5.77
C LYS A 114 -13.66 -6.75 -6.05
N ILE A 115 -14.30 -6.05 -5.12
CA ILE A 115 -14.56 -4.61 -5.26
C ILE A 115 -13.26 -3.80 -5.30
N ILE A 116 -12.27 -4.16 -4.49
CA ILE A 116 -10.96 -3.50 -4.50
C ILE A 116 -10.24 -3.76 -5.83
N ALA A 117 -10.18 -5.01 -6.28
CA ALA A 117 -9.56 -5.36 -7.57
C ALA A 117 -10.21 -4.63 -8.76
N GLU A 118 -11.54 -4.51 -8.77
CA GLU A 118 -12.24 -3.73 -9.78
C GLU A 118 -11.92 -2.23 -9.73
N LYS A 119 -11.79 -1.67 -8.52
CA LYS A 119 -11.43 -0.25 -8.33
C LYS A 119 -9.99 0.01 -8.77
N GLU A 120 -9.06 -0.87 -8.45
CA GLU A 120 -7.65 -0.78 -8.86
C GLU A 120 -7.55 -0.79 -10.38
N LYS A 121 -8.20 -1.75 -11.05
CA LYS A 121 -8.22 -1.81 -12.52
C LYS A 121 -8.82 -0.55 -13.15
N LYS A 122 -9.91 -0.02 -12.57
CA LYS A 122 -10.53 1.23 -13.04
C LYS A 122 -9.59 2.40 -12.85
N LEU A 123 -8.91 2.50 -11.70
CA LEU A 123 -7.97 3.57 -11.42
C LEU A 123 -6.77 3.52 -12.35
N GLU A 124 -6.18 2.35 -12.58
CA GLU A 124 -5.09 2.18 -13.54
C GLU A 124 -5.50 2.61 -14.95
N THR A 125 -6.70 2.22 -15.38
CA THR A 125 -7.25 2.62 -16.69
C THR A 125 -7.43 4.13 -16.76
N LEU A 126 -8.00 4.75 -15.72
CA LEU A 126 -8.19 6.20 -15.66
C LEU A 126 -6.87 6.97 -15.64
N ILE A 127 -5.86 6.48 -14.91
CA ILE A 127 -4.53 7.09 -14.89
C ILE A 127 -3.90 7.00 -16.27
N ALA A 128 -3.96 5.84 -16.93
CA ALA A 128 -3.43 5.66 -18.28
C ALA A 128 -4.13 6.58 -19.29
N GLN A 129 -5.46 6.65 -19.24
CA GLN A 129 -6.26 7.54 -20.10
C GLN A 129 -5.94 9.02 -19.84
N THR A 130 -5.95 9.46 -18.59
CA THR A 130 -5.66 10.85 -18.23
C THR A 130 -4.25 11.26 -18.65
N ARG A 131 -3.27 10.35 -18.49
CA ARG A 131 -1.90 10.59 -18.93
C ARG A 131 -1.82 10.73 -20.44
N GLN A 132 -2.46 9.81 -21.18
CA GLN A 132 -2.50 9.87 -22.64
C GLN A 132 -3.15 11.17 -23.13
N GLU A 133 -4.29 11.55 -22.54
CA GLU A 133 -4.98 12.81 -22.86
C GLU A 133 -4.12 14.04 -22.57
N ALA A 134 -3.37 14.05 -21.46
CA ALA A 134 -2.46 15.14 -21.13
C ALA A 134 -1.26 15.20 -22.09
N GLU A 135 -0.69 14.06 -22.47
CA GLU A 135 0.39 13.96 -23.46
C GLU A 135 -0.09 14.45 -24.84
N ASP A 136 -1.27 14.01 -25.28
CA ASP A 136 -1.88 14.42 -26.55
C ASP A 136 -2.23 15.92 -26.57
N ALA A 137 -2.78 16.45 -25.47
CA ALA A 137 -3.07 17.87 -25.32
C ALA A 137 -1.78 18.73 -25.31
N GLY A 138 -0.72 18.24 -24.68
CA GLY A 138 0.61 18.86 -24.71
C GLY A 138 1.17 18.89 -26.12
N LEU A 139 1.14 17.76 -26.83
CA LEU A 139 1.57 17.64 -28.23
C LEU A 139 0.81 18.60 -29.15
N GLU A 140 -0.51 18.67 -29.02
CA GLU A 140 -1.35 19.57 -29.81
C GLU A 140 -1.04 21.04 -29.51
N THR A 141 -0.74 21.38 -28.25
CA THR A 141 -0.34 22.73 -27.88
C THR A 141 0.99 23.11 -28.53
N VAL A 142 2.01 22.25 -28.42
CA VAL A 142 3.32 22.47 -29.06
C VAL A 142 3.18 22.57 -30.58
N ARG A 143 2.35 21.72 -31.19
CA ARG A 143 2.04 21.77 -32.62
C ARG A 143 1.45 23.13 -33.02
N ARG A 144 0.43 23.61 -32.32
CA ARG A 144 -0.18 24.93 -32.58
C ARG A 144 0.83 26.06 -32.43
N THR A 145 1.70 25.99 -31.43
CA THR A 145 2.79 26.96 -31.27
C THR A 145 3.72 26.91 -32.48
N LEU A 146 4.19 25.73 -32.91
CA LEU A 146 5.03 25.57 -34.10
C LEU A 146 4.37 26.11 -35.37
N GLU A 147 3.07 25.86 -35.57
CA GLU A 147 2.32 26.35 -36.73
C GLU A 147 2.15 27.87 -36.76
N SER A 148 2.14 28.51 -35.58
CA SER A 148 2.04 29.96 -35.41
C SER A 148 3.37 30.68 -35.64
N LEU A 149 4.50 29.99 -35.46
CA LEU A 149 5.84 30.55 -35.67
C LEU A 149 6.15 30.75 -37.15
N ARG A 150 7.17 31.57 -37.41
CA ARG A 150 7.73 31.70 -38.76
C ARG A 150 8.47 30.41 -39.14
N PRO A 151 8.42 29.95 -40.41
CA PRO A 151 9.06 28.70 -40.82
C PRO A 151 10.54 28.58 -40.43
N ALA A 152 11.31 29.66 -40.55
CA ALA A 152 12.73 29.66 -40.17
C ALA A 152 12.96 29.42 -38.66
N GLN A 153 12.09 29.95 -37.79
CA GLN A 153 12.19 29.73 -36.33
C GLN A 153 11.74 28.33 -35.95
N ALA A 154 10.69 27.82 -36.60
CA ALA A 154 10.25 26.44 -36.41
C ALA A 154 11.33 25.44 -36.85
N LYS A 155 12.09 25.75 -37.91
CA LYS A 155 13.26 24.97 -38.34
C LYS A 155 14.29 24.85 -37.22
N GLU A 156 14.69 25.97 -36.62
CA GLU A 156 15.69 25.99 -35.55
C GLU A 156 15.27 25.13 -34.36
N LEU A 157 14.01 25.23 -33.92
CA LEU A 157 13.49 24.44 -32.81
C LEU A 157 13.45 22.94 -33.14
N ILE A 158 13.04 22.56 -34.36
CA ILE A 158 13.05 21.17 -34.80
C ILE A 158 14.49 20.64 -34.92
N SER A 159 15.42 21.42 -35.46
CA SER A 159 16.84 21.05 -35.50
C SER A 159 17.41 20.82 -34.11
N GLU A 160 17.02 21.63 -33.12
CA GLU A 160 17.44 21.45 -31.73
C GLU A 160 16.92 20.12 -31.15
N MET A 161 15.64 19.78 -31.39
CA MET A 161 15.06 18.50 -30.99
C MET A 161 15.77 17.31 -31.66
N LEU A 162 16.08 17.42 -32.95
CA LEU A 162 16.83 16.39 -33.68
C LEU A 162 18.25 16.22 -33.13
N ASN A 163 18.91 17.32 -32.74
CA ASN A 163 20.21 17.27 -32.08
C ASN A 163 20.16 16.62 -30.69
N ARG A 164 19.00 16.65 -30.02
CA ARG A 164 18.73 15.92 -28.77
C ARG A 164 18.31 14.46 -28.98
N ASN A 165 18.30 13.96 -30.22
CA ASN A 165 17.81 12.63 -30.61
C ASN A 165 16.30 12.42 -30.35
N GLU A 166 15.50 13.48 -30.31
CA GLU A 166 14.03 13.43 -30.13
C GLU A 166 13.30 13.17 -31.47
N LEU A 167 13.79 12.22 -32.27
CA LEU A 167 13.33 12.03 -33.64
C LEU A 167 11.84 11.61 -33.70
N ASP A 168 11.42 10.73 -32.80
CA ASP A 168 10.04 10.23 -32.79
C ASP A 168 9.04 11.31 -32.39
N ASP A 169 9.41 12.22 -31.49
CA ASP A 169 8.58 13.36 -31.10
C ASP A 169 8.43 14.37 -32.25
N VAL A 170 9.51 14.63 -32.98
CA VAL A 170 9.47 15.45 -34.20
C VAL A 170 8.54 14.84 -35.25
N VAL A 171 8.60 13.53 -35.45
CA VAL A 171 7.70 12.82 -36.38
C VAL A 171 6.23 12.99 -35.93
N ARG A 172 5.92 12.77 -34.64
CA ARG A 172 4.57 12.93 -34.09
C ARG A 172 4.03 14.37 -34.20
N LEU A 173 4.90 15.35 -33.97
CA LEU A 173 4.56 16.77 -34.13
C LEU A 173 4.19 17.10 -35.58
N LEU A 174 5.04 16.68 -36.53
CA LEU A 174 4.85 16.95 -37.95
C LEU A 174 3.68 16.16 -38.56
N GLN A 175 3.41 14.94 -38.08
CA GLN A 175 2.33 14.10 -38.60
C GLN A 175 0.96 14.75 -38.48
N GLY A 176 0.65 15.36 -37.33
CA GLY A 176 -0.64 16.03 -37.12
C GLY A 176 -0.68 17.49 -37.55
N MET A 177 0.42 18.03 -38.07
CA MET A 177 0.50 19.42 -38.56
C MET A 177 -0.20 19.57 -39.92
N ASN A 178 -0.76 20.75 -40.21
CA ASN A 178 -1.31 21.05 -41.53
C ASN A 178 -0.24 20.90 -42.63
N ASP A 179 -0.55 20.15 -43.69
CA ASP A 179 0.32 19.87 -44.84
C ASP A 179 1.02 21.12 -45.41
N SER A 180 0.29 22.24 -45.52
CA SER A 180 0.84 23.49 -46.06
C SER A 180 1.90 24.10 -45.13
N LYS A 181 1.70 24.02 -43.81
CA LYS A 181 2.64 24.54 -42.82
C LYS A 181 3.85 23.62 -42.70
N ARG A 182 3.62 22.30 -42.65
CA ARG A 182 4.65 21.28 -42.67
C ARG A 182 5.59 21.44 -43.87
N ALA A 183 5.04 21.58 -45.08
CA ALA A 183 5.83 21.76 -46.29
C ALA A 183 6.71 23.02 -46.24
N ARG A 184 6.18 24.13 -45.71
CA ARG A 184 6.95 25.38 -45.55
C ARG A 184 8.11 25.24 -44.57
N ILE A 185 7.90 24.56 -43.44
CA ILE A 185 8.96 24.33 -42.44
C ILE A 185 10.04 23.41 -43.01
N ILE A 186 9.64 22.31 -43.66
CA ILE A 186 10.56 21.37 -44.32
C ILE A 186 11.39 22.08 -45.41
N GLY A 187 10.80 23.02 -46.16
CA GLY A 187 11.50 23.79 -47.19
C GLY A 187 12.60 24.73 -46.68
N GLU A 188 12.68 24.99 -45.38
CA GLU A 188 13.75 25.81 -44.79
C GLU A 188 15.02 25.01 -44.45
N PHE A 189 14.97 23.67 -44.48
CA PHE A 189 16.13 22.80 -44.29
C PHE A 189 16.91 22.68 -45.61
N ARG A 190 17.88 23.58 -45.83
CA ARG A 190 18.59 23.74 -47.11
C ARG A 190 20.00 23.19 -47.12
N THR A 191 20.61 22.98 -45.95
CA THR A 191 21.98 22.44 -45.91
C THR A 191 21.96 20.92 -46.15
N PRO A 192 23.03 20.34 -46.72
CA PRO A 192 23.07 18.91 -47.02
C PRO A 192 22.92 18.03 -45.77
N GLN A 193 23.47 18.47 -44.63
CA GLN A 193 23.36 17.77 -43.34
C GLN A 193 21.92 17.80 -42.81
N GLU A 194 21.26 18.95 -42.86
CA GLU A 194 19.85 19.10 -42.48
C GLU A 194 18.92 18.26 -43.37
N ALA A 195 19.21 18.18 -44.67
CA ALA A 195 18.42 17.41 -45.62
C ALA A 195 18.43 15.91 -45.31
N GLU A 196 19.56 15.36 -44.87
CA GLU A 196 19.66 13.96 -44.43
C GLU A 196 18.79 13.69 -43.20
N GLN A 197 18.82 14.59 -42.21
CA GLN A 197 18.00 14.46 -41.00
C GLN A 197 16.50 14.49 -41.32
N ILE A 198 16.07 15.40 -42.19
CA ILE A 198 14.66 15.47 -42.60
C ILE A 198 14.26 14.30 -43.50
N ALA A 199 15.17 13.79 -44.34
CA ALA A 199 14.91 12.59 -45.12
C ALA A 199 14.60 11.38 -44.21
N GLU A 200 15.32 11.24 -43.09
CA GLU A 200 15.04 10.21 -42.10
C GLU A 200 13.69 10.43 -41.40
N VAL A 201 13.37 11.67 -41.01
CA VAL A 201 12.05 12.01 -40.43
C VAL A 201 10.92 11.65 -41.41
N LEU A 202 11.06 11.99 -42.69
CA LEU A 202 10.10 11.66 -43.74
C LEU A 202 10.01 10.16 -44.00
N ARG A 203 11.12 9.43 -43.91
CA ARG A 203 11.15 7.97 -43.99
C ARG A 203 10.30 7.35 -42.88
N ARG A 204 10.50 7.78 -41.63
CA ARG A 204 9.71 7.29 -40.48
C ARG A 204 8.25 7.69 -40.55
N LEU A 205 7.95 8.89 -41.03
CA LEU A 205 6.58 9.34 -41.26
C LEU A 205 5.86 8.44 -42.28
N ARG A 206 6.55 8.01 -43.34
CA ARG A 206 6.02 7.06 -44.34
C ARG A 206 5.81 5.66 -43.78
N GLU A 207 6.66 5.23 -42.86
CA GLU A 207 6.55 3.92 -42.17
C GLU A 207 5.43 3.88 -41.12
N GLY A 208 4.72 5.00 -40.92
CA GLY A 208 3.54 5.09 -40.06
C GLY A 208 3.79 5.74 -38.70
N GLY A 209 5.02 6.23 -38.45
CA GLY A 209 5.43 6.70 -37.12
C GLY A 209 5.54 5.53 -36.14
N VAL A 210 6.57 5.52 -35.30
CA VAL A 210 6.72 4.46 -34.29
C VAL A 210 5.57 4.61 -33.27
N ILE A 211 4.53 3.80 -33.44
CA ILE A 211 3.53 3.54 -32.41
C ILE A 211 4.25 2.72 -31.32
N GLY A 212 4.81 3.43 -30.35
CA GLY A 212 5.05 2.97 -28.98
C GLY A 212 5.88 1.70 -28.81
N GLU A 213 7.21 1.79 -28.94
CA GLU A 213 8.14 0.82 -28.34
C GLU A 213 8.78 1.38 -27.05
N SER A 214 8.05 2.24 -26.32
CA SER A 214 8.34 2.61 -24.93
C SER A 214 7.35 1.94 -23.97
N MET A 215 7.14 0.63 -24.18
CA MET A 215 6.37 -0.25 -23.28
C MET A 215 7.17 -1.55 -23.02
N ALA A 216 8.46 -1.44 -22.70
CA ALA A 216 9.23 -2.56 -22.19
C ALA A 216 10.45 -2.10 -21.36
N THR A 217 10.22 -1.34 -20.28
CA THR A 217 11.11 -1.50 -19.13
C THR A 217 10.37 -2.37 -18.12
N PRO A 218 10.65 -3.68 -18.02
CA PRO A 218 10.15 -4.45 -16.91
C PRO A 218 10.77 -3.89 -15.65
N ASN A 219 9.91 -3.23 -14.87
CA ASN A 219 10.16 -2.79 -13.51
C ASN A 219 10.71 -3.99 -12.71
N ARG A 220 12.04 -4.03 -12.53
CA ARG A 220 12.67 -4.89 -11.51
C ARG A 220 12.33 -4.29 -10.16
N LEU A 221 11.19 -4.71 -9.61
CA LEU A 221 11.01 -4.67 -8.17
C LEU A 221 12.09 -5.56 -7.54
N PRO A 222 12.81 -5.08 -6.50
CA PRO A 222 13.75 -5.91 -5.77
C PRO A 222 13.00 -7.07 -5.13
N ALA A 223 13.53 -8.28 -5.36
CA ALA A 223 13.07 -9.49 -4.71
C ALA A 223 13.01 -9.27 -3.18
N VAL A 224 11.79 -9.26 -2.65
CA VAL A 224 11.56 -9.43 -1.21
C VAL A 224 12.12 -10.81 -0.87
N ALA A 225 13.24 -10.81 -0.16
CA ALA A 225 13.86 -12.00 0.38
C ALA A 225 12.85 -12.72 1.29
N GLY A 226 12.26 -13.80 0.79
CA GLY A 226 11.56 -14.77 1.61
C GLY A 226 12.55 -15.41 2.57
N THR A 227 12.45 -15.06 3.84
CA THR A 227 13.04 -15.81 4.94
C THR A 227 12.31 -17.15 5.04
N ALA A 228 12.95 -18.20 4.54
CA ALA A 228 12.54 -19.57 4.79
C ALA A 228 12.60 -19.87 6.31
N PRO A 229 11.61 -20.60 6.87
CA PRO A 229 11.70 -21.07 8.24
C PRO A 229 12.74 -22.19 8.32
N ALA A 230 13.78 -21.96 9.13
CA ALA A 230 14.71 -22.98 9.54
C ALA A 230 13.95 -24.04 10.35
N GLY A 231 13.84 -25.24 9.81
CA GLY A 231 13.62 -26.44 10.61
C GLY A 231 14.86 -26.71 11.44
N THR A 232 14.69 -26.84 12.75
CA THR A 232 15.68 -27.48 13.63
C THR A 232 14.95 -28.10 14.81
N GLN A 233 14.93 -29.45 14.78
CA GLN A 233 14.87 -30.43 15.87
C GLN A 233 13.68 -30.42 16.83
#